data_AF-A0A3L7U4X7-F1
#
_entry.id   AF-A0A3L7U4X7-F1
#
_cell.length_a   1.000
_cell.length_b   1.000
_cell.length_c   1.000
_cell.angle_alpha   90.00
_cell.angle_beta   90.00
_cell.angle_gamma   90.00
#
_symmetry.space_group_name_H-M   'P 1'
#
loop_
_entity.id
_entity.type
_entity.pdbx_description
1 polymer ?
#
loop_
_entity_poly.entity_id
_entity_poly.type
_entity_poly.pdbx_seq_one_letter_code
_entity_poly.pdbx_strand_id
1 'polypeptide(L)' 'LSDLAIAATLADTAAGAAAWNVRVNVPQLRDAAERAMTENKLAHALAQVRSASDSIARDITTVMKAK' A
#
# COMPACT_ATOMS: atom_id res chain seq x y z
N LEU A 1 -6.39 12.29 -15.60
CA LEU A 1 -6.48 11.03 -14.82
C LEU A 1 -7.94 10.69 -14.65
N SER A 2 -8.34 9.41 -14.71
CA SER A 2 -9.70 9.00 -14.33
C SER A 2 -9.84 8.96 -12.81
N ASP A 3 -11.07 9.06 -12.29
CA ASP A 3 -11.39 8.96 -10.86
C ASP A 3 -10.81 7.69 -10.23
N LEU A 4 -10.78 6.60 -11.00
CA LEU A 4 -10.22 5.33 -10.57
C LEU A 4 -8.69 5.41 -10.34
N ALA A 5 -7.94 6.13 -11.18
CA ALA A 5 -6.49 6.33 -10.96
C ALA A 5 -6.23 7.20 -9.72
N ILE A 6 -7.08 8.20 -9.50
CA ILE A 6 -7.00 9.08 -8.34
C ILE A 6 -7.26 8.26 -7.06
N ALA A 7 -8.31 7.45 -7.04
CA ALA A 7 -8.63 6.57 -5.91
C ALA A 7 -7.50 5.58 -5.59
N ALA A 8 -6.90 4.95 -6.61
CA ALA A 8 -5.76 4.05 -6.42
C ALA A 8 -4.54 4.77 -5.83
N THR A 9 -4.23 5.98 -6.31
CA THR A 9 -3.12 6.78 -5.79
C THR A 9 -3.35 7.20 -4.33
N LEU A 10 -4.58 7.60 -4.00
CA LEU A 10 -4.97 7.95 -2.63
C LEU A 10 -4.88 6.74 -1.69
N ALA A 11 -5.31 5.56 -2.14
CA ALA A 11 -5.21 4.33 -1.37
C ALA A 11 -3.75 3.95 -1.08
N ASP A 12 -2.87 4.01 -2.07
CA ASP A 12 -1.43 3.76 -1.90
C ASP A 12 -0.79 4.77 -0.94
N THR A 13 -1.13 6.05 -1.07
CA THR A 13 -0.65 7.12 -0.19
C THR A 13 -1.12 6.91 1.26
N ALA A 14 -2.40 6.58 1.46
CA ALA A 14 -2.95 6.31 2.78
C ALA A 14 -2.31 5.08 3.43
N ALA A 15 -2.05 4.02 2.66
CA ALA A 15 -1.32 2.84 3.14
C ALA A 15 0.12 3.18 3.55
N GLY A 16 0.80 4.04 2.78
CA GLY A 16 2.12 4.56 3.13
C GLY A 16 2.13 5.36 4.44
N ALA A 17 1.13 6.22 4.65
CA ALA A 17 0.97 6.98 5.90
C ALA A 17 0.69 6.06 7.10
N ALA A 18 -0.20 5.08 6.94
CA ALA A 18 -0.47 4.08 7.98
C ALA A 18 0.80 3.26 8.30
N ALA A 19 1.58 2.90 7.29
CA ALA A 19 2.83 2.18 7.47
C ALA A 19 3.86 2.97 8.27
N TRP A 20 3.94 4.29 8.05
CA TRP A 20 4.80 5.15 8.85
C TRP A 20 4.39 5.12 10.33
N ASN A 21 3.09 5.24 10.62
CA ASN A 21 2.57 5.14 11.99
C ASN A 21 2.93 3.80 12.64
N VAL A 22 2.81 2.69 11.91
CA VAL A 22 3.21 1.37 12.42
C VAL A 22 4.72 1.32 12.70
N ARG A 23 5.55 1.73 11.74
CA ARG A 23 7.03 1.68 11.86
C ARG A 23 7.57 2.49 13.03
N VAL A 24 6.94 3.61 13.38
CA VAL A 24 7.33 4.42 14.55
C VAL A 24 7.00 3.70 15.87
N ASN A 25 5.98 2.86 15.90
CA ASN A 25 5.54 2.15 17.11
C ASN A 25 6.14 0.74 17.26
N VAL A 26 6.50 0.06 16.16
CA VAL A 26 7.10 -1.30 16.20
C VAL A 26 8.30 -1.42 17.15
N PRO A 27 9.27 -0.48 17.20
CA PRO A 27 10.40 -0.59 18.13
C PRO A 27 10.02 -0.55 19.61
N GLN A 28 8.81 -0.08 19.94
CA GLN A 28 8.30 0.00 21.32
C GLN A 28 7.73 -1.35 21.80
N LEU A 29 7.49 -2.29 20.89
CA LEU A 29 7.07 -3.66 21.25
C LEU A 29 8.21 -4.36 21.97
N ARG A 30 7.88 -5.01 23.10
CA ARG A 30 8.88 -5.67 23.95
C ARG A 30 9.36 -6.98 23.34
N ASP A 31 8.46 -7.75 22.75
CA ASP A 31 8.74 -9.05 22.17
C ASP A 31 9.32 -8.94 20.74
N ALA A 32 10.45 -9.60 20.51
CA ALA A 32 11.09 -9.68 19.20
C ALA A 32 10.23 -10.44 18.17
N ALA A 33 9.50 -11.47 18.60
CA ALA A 33 8.62 -12.23 17.71
C ALA A 33 7.43 -11.36 17.26
N GLU A 34 6.88 -10.57 18.17
CA GLU A 34 5.80 -9.63 17.87
C GLU A 34 6.25 -8.51 16.92
N ARG A 35 7.48 -7.99 17.08
CA ARG A 35 8.09 -7.05 16.12
C ARG A 35 8.16 -7.64 14.73
N ALA A 36 8.80 -8.81 14.59
CA ALA A 36 8.97 -9.47 13.30
C ALA A 36 7.61 -9.81 12.64
N MET A 37 6.64 -10.28 13.43
CA MET A 37 5.28 -10.53 12.94
C MET A 37 4.61 -9.24 12.43
N THR A 38 4.73 -8.14 13.17
CA THR A 38 4.11 -6.86 12.81
C THR A 38 4.76 -6.27 11.56
N GLU A 39 6.08 -6.34 11.42
CA GLU A 39 6.80 -5.92 10.22
C GLU A 39 6.41 -6.75 9.00
N ASN A 40 6.30 -8.07 9.15
CA ASN A 40 5.85 -8.96 8.07
C ASN A 40 4.42 -8.66 7.63
N LYS A 41 3.49 -8.48 8.59
CA LYS A 41 2.10 -8.08 8.30
C LYS A 41 2.05 -6.76 7.56
N LEU A 42 2.84 -5.77 8.01
CA LEU A 42 2.92 -4.47 7.37
C LEU A 42 3.45 -4.56 5.94
N ALA A 43 4.55 -5.29 5.73
CA ALA A 43 5.15 -5.48 4.42
C ALA A 43 4.18 -6.15 3.45
N HIS A 44 3.43 -7.16 3.92
CA HIS A 44 2.42 -7.84 3.12
C HIS A 44 1.27 -6.91 2.74
N ALA A 45 0.74 -6.14 3.70
CA ALA A 45 -0.34 -5.19 3.44
C ALA A 45 0.06 -4.10 2.43
N LEU A 46 1.27 -3.54 2.56
CA LEU A 46 1.80 -2.57 1.60
C LEU A 46 1.97 -3.16 0.20
N ALA A 47 2.49 -4.39 0.10
CA ALA A 47 2.64 -5.07 -1.18
C ALA A 47 1.30 -5.31 -1.86
N GLN A 48 0.25 -5.67 -1.10
CA GLN A 48 -1.10 -5.85 -1.63
C GLN A 48 -1.68 -4.55 -2.19
N VAL A 49 -1.61 -3.45 -1.42
CA VAL A 49 -2.13 -2.15 -1.87
C VAL A 49 -1.40 -1.68 -3.12
N ARG A 50 -0.06 -1.78 -3.14
CA ARG A 50 0.73 -1.36 -4.29
C ARG A 50 0.43 -2.20 -5.53
N SER A 51 0.32 -3.52 -5.38
CA SER A 51 -0.05 -4.42 -6.48
C SER A 51 -1.43 -4.07 -7.07
N ALA A 52 -2.42 -3.78 -6.21
CA ALA A 52 -3.74 -3.36 -6.65
C ALA A 52 -3.71 -2.01 -7.38
N SER A 53 -3.00 -1.01 -6.83
CA SER A 53 -2.84 0.31 -7.45
C SER A 53 -2.12 0.24 -8.80
N ASP A 54 -1.07 -0.58 -8.90
CA ASP A 54 -0.36 -0.82 -10.16
C ASP A 54 -1.24 -1.50 -11.20
N SER A 55 -2.10 -2.44 -10.78
CA SER A 55 -3.06 -3.09 -11.69
C SER A 55 -4.05 -2.07 -12.24
N ILE A 56 -4.62 -1.24 -11.38
CA ILE A 56 -5.55 -0.17 -11.79
C ILE A 56 -4.88 0.81 -12.77
N ALA A 57 -3.64 1.20 -12.50
CA ALA A 57 -2.89 2.10 -13.39
C ALA A 57 -2.66 1.48 -14.79
N ARG A 58 -2.38 0.17 -14.85
CA ARG A 58 -2.25 -0.57 -16.12
C ARG A 58 -3.58 -0.65 -16.88
N ASP A 59 -4.67 -0.95 -16.18
CA ASP A 59 -6.00 -1.06 -16.79
C ASP A 59 -6.44 0.28 -17.40
N ILE A 60 -6.23 1.38 -16.68
CA ILE A 60 -6.54 2.74 -17.16
C ILE A 60 -5.69 3.08 -18.39
N THR A 61 -4.40 2.78 -18.36
CA THR A 61 -3.51 2.99 -19.52
C THR A 61 -3.98 2.20 -20.74
N THR A 62 -4.44 0.97 -20.54
CA THR A 62 -4.95 0.10 -21.61
C THR A 62 -6.24 0.66 -22.21
N VAL A 63 -7.18 1.07 -21.36
CA VAL A 63 -8.45 1.69 -21.80
C VAL A 63 -8.21 3.00 -22.55
N MET A 64 -7.25 3.82 -22.11
CA MET A 64 -6.91 5.08 -22.78
C MET A 64 -6.26 4.89 -24.15
N LYS A 65 -5.52 3.78 -24.37
CA LYS A 65 -4.91 3.46 -25.67
C LYS A 65 -5.88 2.83 -26.67
N ALA A 66 -6.98 2.24 -26.18
CA ALA A 66 -7.99 1.60 -27.00
C ALA A 66 -9.06 2.56 -27.54
N LYS A 67 -9.05 3.83 -27.08
CA LYS A 67 -9.89 4.93 -27.57
C LYS A 67 -9.11 5.79 -28.54
#